data_AF-A0A270NNL0-F1
#
_entry.id   AF-A0A270NNL0-F1
#
_cell.length_a   1.000
_cell.length_b   1.000
_cell.length_c   1.000
_cell.angle_alpha   90.00
_cell.angle_beta   90.00
_cell.angle_gamma   90.00
#
_symmetry.space_group_name_H-M   'P 1'
#
loop_
_entity.id
_entity.type
_entity.pdbx_description
1 polymer ?
#
loop_
_entity_poly.entity_id
_entity_poly.type
_entity_poly.pdbx_seq_one_letter_code
_entity_poly.pdbx_strand_id
1 'polypeptide(L)'
;MITRAAVSAWWAAWKWVAILAGLLALSLWLNVRQYGDRRETAAAARAATLEDTLGVTAEIARQAQTDNAQLLQRLETIAARGERTRTIYRAAAAAQPLPANCAPGQARVDAINQALGPTSRTAK
;
A
#
# COMPACT_ATOMS: atom_id res chain seq x y z
N MET A 1 57.16 -56.18 26.31
CA MET A 1 56.82 -56.89 25.07
C MET A 1 55.36 -56.60 24.72
N ILE A 2 55.09 -55.83 23.67
CA ILE A 2 53.71 -55.66 23.17
C ILE A 2 53.33 -56.98 22.49
N THR A 3 52.28 -57.63 22.98
CA THR A 3 51.83 -58.92 22.44
C THR A 3 51.20 -58.70 21.06
N ARG A 4 51.38 -59.67 20.14
CA ARG A 4 50.80 -59.62 18.78
C ARG A 4 49.29 -59.33 18.77
N ALA A 5 48.57 -59.74 19.83
CA ALA A 5 47.15 -59.47 20.03
C ALA A 5 46.81 -57.98 20.25
N ALA A 6 47.69 -57.21 20.91
CA ALA A 6 47.48 -55.78 21.10
C ALA A 6 47.66 -55.00 19.78
N VAL A 7 48.60 -55.43 18.93
CA VAL A 7 48.86 -54.81 17.62
C VAL A 7 47.72 -55.10 16.64
N SER A 8 47.16 -56.32 16.64
CA SER A 8 46.01 -56.66 15.79
C SER A 8 44.73 -55.95 16.25
N ALA A 9 44.50 -55.81 17.55
CA ALA A 9 43.38 -55.04 18.09
C ALA A 9 43.46 -53.55 17.73
N TRP A 10 44.67 -52.97 17.76
CA TRP A 10 44.91 -51.59 17.35
C TRP A 10 44.59 -51.37 15.87
N TRP A 11 45.08 -52.24 14.97
CA TRP A 11 44.72 -52.19 13.55
C TRP A 11 43.22 -52.44 13.30
N ALA A 12 42.59 -53.32 14.08
CA ALA A 12 41.16 -53.58 14.00
C ALA A 12 40.31 -52.39 14.48
N ALA A 13 40.84 -51.47 15.29
CA ALA A 13 40.15 -50.24 15.69
C ALA A 13 40.18 -49.16 14.59
N TRP A 14 41.27 -49.08 13.82
CA TRP A 14 41.43 -48.11 12.74
C TRP A 14 40.36 -48.21 11.64
N LYS A 15 39.82 -49.42 11.39
CA LYS A 15 38.70 -49.59 10.46
C LYS A 15 37.47 -48.78 10.87
N TRP A 16 37.18 -48.73 12.17
CA TRP A 16 36.04 -47.98 12.71
C TRP A 16 36.30 -46.49 12.67
N VAL A 17 37.55 -46.07 12.96
CA VAL A 17 37.96 -44.66 12.84
C VAL A 17 37.79 -44.18 11.40
N ALA A 18 38.20 -44.96 10.40
CA ALA A 18 38.04 -44.62 8.99
C ALA A 18 36.55 -44.52 8.58
N ILE A 19 35.72 -45.46 9.02
CA ILE A 19 34.27 -45.42 8.76
C ILE A 19 33.64 -44.18 9.39
N LEU A 20 33.94 -43.89 10.66
CA LEU A 20 33.41 -42.72 11.36
C LEU A 20 33.88 -41.42 10.74
N ALA A 21 35.14 -41.32 10.33
CA ALA A 21 35.68 -40.14 9.64
C ALA A 21 34.96 -39.92 8.29
N GLY A 22 34.71 -40.99 7.53
CA GLY A 22 33.95 -40.92 6.29
C GLY A 22 32.51 -40.45 6.50
N LEU A 23 31.82 -41.01 7.49
CA LEU A 23 30.46 -40.59 7.85
C LEU A 23 30.40 -39.13 8.33
N LEU A 24 31.40 -38.69 9.11
CA LEU A 24 31.50 -37.31 9.56
C LEU A 24 31.71 -36.35 8.39
N ALA A 25 32.62 -36.68 7.47
CA ALA A 25 32.86 -35.87 6.28
C ALA A 25 31.62 -35.77 5.38
N LEU A 26 30.92 -36.89 5.18
CA LEU A 26 29.67 -36.92 4.41
C LEU A 26 28.55 -36.10 5.08
N SER A 27 28.43 -36.20 6.41
CA SER A 27 27.47 -35.43 7.20
C SER A 27 27.74 -33.93 7.08
N LEU A 28 28.99 -33.51 7.24
CA LEU A 28 29.40 -32.10 7.09
C LEU A 28 29.12 -31.59 5.67
N TRP A 29 29.47 -32.37 4.65
CA TRP A 29 29.23 -32.01 3.26
C TRP A 29 27.74 -31.84 2.95
N LEU A 30 26.91 -32.79 3.38
CA LEU A 30 25.45 -32.70 3.22
C LEU A 30 24.88 -31.49 3.96
N ASN A 31 25.36 -31.21 5.17
CA ASN A 31 24.90 -30.08 5.95
C ASN A 31 25.20 -28.74 5.25
N VAL A 32 26.44 -28.56 4.79
CA VAL A 32 26.86 -27.35 4.05
C VAL A 32 26.02 -27.17 2.79
N ARG A 33 25.84 -28.25 2.01
CA ARG A 33 25.05 -28.21 0.79
C ARG A 33 23.58 -27.86 1.06
N GLN A 34 22.94 -28.57 1.98
CA GLN A 34 21.54 -28.31 2.35
C GLN A 34 21.34 -26.90 2.91
N TYR A 35 22.32 -26.39 3.67
CA TYR A 35 22.26 -25.04 4.20
C TYR A 35 22.37 -23.98 3.09
N GLY A 36 23.27 -24.19 2.13
CA GLY A 36 23.38 -23.36 0.93
C GLY A 36 22.07 -23.32 0.15
N ASP A 37 21.55 -24.49 -0.24
CA ASP A 37 20.30 -24.61 -1.01
C ASP A 37 19.11 -23.96 -0.28
N ARG A 38 19.00 -24.13 1.04
CA ARG A 38 17.96 -23.48 1.85
C ARG A 38 18.11 -21.96 1.90
N ARG A 39 19.33 -21.45 1.92
CA ARG A 39 19.57 -20.00 1.89
C ARG A 39 19.20 -19.40 0.54
N GLU A 40 19.57 -20.05 -0.55
CA GLU A 40 19.26 -19.59 -1.90
C GLU A 40 17.75 -19.63 -2.16
N THR A 41 17.08 -20.72 -1.81
CA THR A 41 15.62 -20.81 -1.92
C THR A 41 14.90 -19.78 -1.05
N ALA A 42 15.36 -19.54 0.18
CA ALA A 42 14.79 -18.49 1.03
C ALA A 42 15.04 -17.08 0.48
N ALA A 43 16.21 -16.83 -0.11
CA ALA A 43 16.52 -15.56 -0.76
C ALA A 43 15.64 -15.34 -2.00
N ALA A 44 15.47 -16.36 -2.84
CA ALA A 44 14.58 -16.32 -3.99
C ALA A 44 13.12 -16.09 -3.60
N ALA A 45 12.64 -16.77 -2.55
CA ALA A 45 11.29 -16.56 -2.03
C ALA A 45 11.09 -15.12 -1.54
N ARG A 46 12.07 -14.55 -0.81
CA ARG A 46 12.02 -13.15 -0.38
C ARG A 46 12.02 -12.18 -1.56
N ALA A 47 12.88 -12.40 -2.55
CA ALA A 47 12.91 -11.58 -3.76
C ALA A 47 11.55 -11.60 -4.49
N ALA A 48 10.97 -12.79 -4.68
CA ALA A 48 9.65 -12.93 -5.30
C ALA A 48 8.55 -12.18 -4.50
N THR A 49 8.55 -12.28 -3.16
CA THR A 49 7.60 -11.52 -2.35
C THR A 49 7.81 -10.01 -2.45
N LEU A 50 9.06 -9.55 -2.55
CA LEU A 50 9.36 -8.12 -2.72
C LEU A 50 8.88 -7.63 -4.08
N GLU A 51 9.14 -8.36 -5.16
CA GLU A 51 8.66 -8.03 -6.51
C GLU A 51 7.14 -7.93 -6.56
N ASP A 52 6.42 -8.88 -5.95
CA ASP A 52 4.96 -8.85 -5.88
C ASP A 52 4.46 -7.62 -5.10
N THR A 53 5.04 -7.35 -3.92
CA THR A 53 4.68 -6.16 -3.13
C THR A 53 4.98 -4.85 -3.86
N LEU A 54 6.07 -4.78 -4.63
CA LEU A 54 6.40 -3.62 -5.45
C LEU A 54 5.40 -3.44 -6.60
N GLY A 55 4.97 -4.52 -7.24
CA GLY A 55 3.91 -4.48 -8.27
C GLY A 55 2.59 -3.92 -7.73
N VAL A 56 2.14 -4.44 -6.58
CA VAL A 56 0.93 -3.94 -5.91
C VAL A 56 1.06 -2.49 -5.51
N THR A 57 2.20 -2.10 -4.92
CA THR A 57 2.45 -0.71 -4.49
C THR A 57 2.49 0.24 -5.68
N ALA A 58 3.10 -0.16 -6.80
CA ALA A 58 3.13 0.63 -8.02
C ALA A 58 1.72 0.84 -8.60
N GLU A 59 0.87 -0.19 -8.59
CA GLU A 59 -0.51 -0.08 -9.05
C GLU A 59 -1.35 0.84 -8.14
N ILE A 60 -1.19 0.73 -6.82
CA ILE A 60 -1.83 1.65 -5.87
C ILE A 60 -1.38 3.09 -6.13
N ALA A 61 -0.08 3.32 -6.36
CA ALA A 61 0.43 4.65 -6.66
C ALA A 61 -0.14 5.22 -7.96
N ARG A 62 -0.26 4.39 -9.01
CA ARG A 62 -0.86 4.76 -10.30
C ARG A 62 -2.36 5.10 -10.15
N GLN A 63 -3.07 4.30 -9.36
CA GLN A 63 -4.47 4.55 -9.07
C GLN A 63 -4.65 5.84 -8.27
N ALA A 64 -3.83 6.06 -7.24
CA ALA A 64 -3.87 7.28 -6.44
C ALA A 64 -3.62 8.55 -7.27
N GLN A 65 -2.72 8.51 -8.26
CA GLN A 65 -2.52 9.62 -9.20
C GLN A 65 -3.78 9.91 -10.02
N THR A 66 -4.44 8.86 -10.51
CA THR A 66 -5.67 8.97 -11.31
C THR A 66 -6.81 9.53 -10.45
N ASP A 67 -7.00 8.99 -9.25
CA ASP A 67 -8.05 9.41 -8.33
C ASP A 67 -7.85 10.87 -7.89
N ASN A 68 -6.61 11.29 -7.64
CA ASN A 68 -6.30 12.67 -7.30
C ASN A 68 -6.66 13.64 -8.44
N ALA A 69 -6.34 13.29 -9.69
CA ALA A 69 -6.73 14.10 -10.84
C ALA A 69 -8.26 14.22 -10.96
N GLN A 70 -9.00 13.13 -10.74
CA GLN A 70 -10.46 13.15 -10.73
C GLN A 70 -11.02 13.99 -9.58
N LEU A 71 -10.42 13.92 -8.39
CA LEU A 71 -10.81 14.73 -7.23
C LEU A 71 -10.62 16.23 -7.52
N LEU A 72 -9.48 16.62 -8.07
CA LEU A 72 -9.23 18.01 -8.47
C LEU A 72 -10.25 18.49 -9.49
N GLN A 73 -10.57 17.70 -10.52
CA GLN A 73 -11.58 18.04 -11.51
C GLN A 73 -12.99 18.19 -10.89
N ARG A 74 -13.36 17.32 -9.94
CA ARG A 74 -14.61 17.43 -9.21
C ARG A 74 -14.66 18.69 -8.34
N LEU A 75 -13.55 19.04 -7.69
CA LEU A 75 -13.43 20.26 -6.89
C LEU A 75 -13.57 21.51 -7.77
N GLU A 76 -12.95 21.55 -8.94
CA GLU A 76 -13.12 22.64 -9.91
C GLU A 76 -14.57 22.78 -10.37
N THR A 77 -15.24 21.66 -10.64
CA THR A 77 -16.66 21.65 -11.04
C THR A 77 -17.55 22.18 -9.91
N ILE A 78 -17.26 21.82 -8.66
CA ILE A 78 -17.98 22.32 -7.48
C ILE A 78 -17.71 23.81 -7.30
N ALA A 79 -16.46 24.26 -7.45
CA ALA A 79 -16.09 25.67 -7.36
C ALA A 79 -16.82 26.51 -8.42
N ALA A 80 -16.87 26.03 -9.68
CA ALA A 80 -17.60 26.69 -10.75
C ALA A 80 -19.12 26.77 -10.47
N ARG A 81 -19.72 25.68 -9.95
CA ARG A 81 -21.13 25.68 -9.52
C ARG A 81 -21.37 26.65 -8.36
N GLY A 82 -20.45 26.70 -7.40
CA GLY A 82 -20.49 27.61 -6.25
C GLY A 82 -20.45 29.07 -6.68
N GLU A 83 -19.53 29.43 -7.57
CA GLU A 83 -19.40 30.78 -8.10
C GLU A 83 -20.65 31.18 -8.90
N ARG A 84 -21.18 30.28 -9.74
CA ARG A 84 -22.44 30.53 -10.46
C ARG A 84 -23.61 30.79 -9.52
N THR A 85 -23.75 29.96 -8.47
CA THR A 85 -24.80 30.11 -7.46
C THR A 85 -24.66 31.44 -6.73
N ARG A 86 -23.44 31.80 -6.34
CA ARG A 86 -23.14 33.07 -5.67
C ARG A 86 -23.50 34.26 -6.54
N THR A 87 -23.15 34.24 -7.82
CA THR A 87 -23.48 35.31 -8.77
C THR A 87 -24.99 35.45 -8.95
N ILE A 88 -25.71 34.34 -9.14
CA ILE A 88 -27.18 34.34 -9.24
C ILE A 88 -27.81 34.90 -7.95
N TYR A 89 -27.34 34.46 -6.79
CA TYR A 89 -27.83 34.94 -5.49
C TYR A 89 -27.58 36.44 -5.30
N ARG A 90 -26.37 36.93 -5.64
CA ARG A 90 -26.05 38.36 -5.58
C ARG A 90 -26.91 39.18 -6.54
N ALA A 91 -27.14 38.69 -7.75
CA ALA A 91 -28.01 39.35 -8.73
C ALA A 91 -29.46 39.44 -8.21
N ALA A 92 -29.99 38.35 -7.66
CA ALA A 92 -31.33 38.34 -7.06
C ALA A 92 -31.43 39.27 -5.84
N ALA A 93 -30.41 39.28 -4.98
CA ALA A 93 -30.33 40.17 -3.82
C ALA A 93 -30.23 41.66 -4.23
N ALA A 94 -29.61 41.97 -5.38
CA ALA A 94 -29.56 43.33 -5.91
C ALA A 94 -30.89 43.76 -6.56
N ALA A 95 -31.60 42.84 -7.22
CA ALA A 95 -32.88 43.09 -7.85
C ALA A 95 -34.03 43.29 -6.84
N GLN A 96 -33.88 42.77 -5.62
CA GLN A 96 -34.79 43.02 -4.49
C GLN A 96 -34.04 43.70 -3.34
N PRO A 97 -33.94 45.04 -3.33
CA PRO A 97 -33.42 45.75 -2.18
C PRO A 97 -34.34 45.48 -0.98
N LEU A 98 -33.82 44.71 -0.03
CA LEU A 98 -34.54 44.38 1.21
C LEU A 98 -34.74 45.65 2.05
N PRO A 99 -35.85 45.75 2.81
CA PRO A 99 -36.06 46.84 3.75
C PRO A 99 -34.86 47.01 4.69
N ALA A 100 -34.49 48.25 5.01
CA ALA A 100 -33.34 48.57 5.88
C ALA A 100 -33.39 47.87 7.26
N ASN A 101 -34.57 47.38 7.65
CA ASN A 101 -34.91 46.79 8.93
C ASN A 101 -34.79 45.25 8.92
N CYS A 102 -34.48 44.63 7.78
CA CYS A 102 -34.26 43.19 7.71
C CYS A 102 -32.92 42.84 8.36
N ALA A 103 -32.97 42.24 9.55
CA ALA A 103 -31.77 41.76 10.25
C ALA A 103 -30.94 40.80 9.35
N PRO A 104 -29.60 40.81 9.45
CA PRO A 104 -28.74 39.86 8.75
C PRO A 104 -28.94 38.47 9.37
N GLY A 105 -29.97 37.76 8.92
CA GLY A 105 -30.37 36.47 9.48
C GLY A 105 -31.25 35.67 8.52
N GLN A 106 -31.77 34.55 9.01
CA GLN A 106 -32.49 33.52 8.25
C GLN A 106 -33.65 34.08 7.41
N ALA A 107 -34.41 35.06 7.93
CA ALA A 107 -35.48 35.74 7.21
C ALA A 107 -35.02 36.41 5.90
N ARG A 108 -33.78 36.90 5.84
CA ARG A 108 -33.17 37.50 4.65
C ARG A 108 -32.83 36.43 3.60
N VAL A 109 -32.34 35.29 4.04
CA VAL A 109 -32.01 34.14 3.19
C VAL A 109 -33.30 33.52 2.62
N ASP A 110 -34.34 33.41 3.44
CA ASP A 110 -35.64 32.85 3.04
C ASP A 110 -36.36 33.72 2.01
N ALA A 111 -36.33 35.05 2.16
CA ALA A 111 -36.90 35.98 1.18
C ALA A 111 -36.22 35.87 -0.20
N ILE A 112 -34.89 35.79 -0.22
CA ILE A 112 -34.13 35.62 -1.48
C ILE A 112 -34.36 34.22 -2.07
N ASN A 113 -34.45 33.18 -1.25
CA ASN A 113 -34.75 31.83 -1.71
C ASN A 113 -36.16 31.70 -2.31
N GLN A 114 -37.16 32.38 -1.72
CA GLN A 114 -38.52 32.45 -2.28
C GLN A 114 -38.53 33.16 -3.65
N ALA A 115 -37.76 34.24 -3.79
CA ALA A 115 -37.62 34.97 -5.06
C ALA A 115 -36.91 34.15 -6.16
N LEU A 116 -35.96 33.29 -5.78
CA LEU A 116 -35.23 32.42 -6.71
C LEU A 116 -36.06 31.21 -7.19
N GLY A 117 -37.12 30.84 -6.47
CA GLY A 117 -37.99 29.69 -6.77
C GLY A 117 -37.26 28.32 -6.72
N PRO A 118 -37.97 27.19 -6.94
CA PRO A 118 -37.39 25.84 -6.93
C PRO A 118 -36.41 25.55 -8.10
N THR A 119 -36.18 26.54 -8.97
CA THR A 119 -35.53 26.45 -10.28
C THR A 119 -34.01 26.52 -10.28
N SER A 120 -33.36 26.75 -9.13
CA SER A 120 -31.89 26.69 -9.03
C SER A 120 -31.32 25.28 -9.27
N ARG A 121 -32.18 24.26 -9.41
CA ARG A 121 -31.82 22.87 -9.73
C ARG A 121 -31.79 22.56 -11.25
N THR A 122 -32.24 23.46 -12.12
CA THR A 122 -32.42 23.21 -13.57
C THR A 122 -31.65 24.19 -14.45
N ALA A 123 -30.32 24.20 -14.34
CA ALA A 123 -29.48 24.61 -15.45
C ALA A 123 -28.62 23.38 -15.82
N LYS A 124 -29.12 22.61 -16.78
CA LYS A 124 -28.32 21.62 -17.53
C LYS A 124 -27.29 22.35 -18.36
#